data_AF-A2DX67-F1
#
_entry.id   AF-A2DX67-F1
#
_cell.length_a   1.000
_cell.length_b   1.000
_cell.length_c   1.000
_cell.angle_alpha   90.00
_cell.angle_beta   90.00
_cell.angle_gamma   90.00
#
_symmetry.space_group_name_H-M   'P 1'
#
loop_
_entity.id
_entity.type
_entity.pdbx_description
1 polymer ?
#
loop_
_entity_poly.entity_id
_entity_poly.type
_entity_poly.pdbx_seq_one_letter_code
_entity_poly.pdbx_strand_id
1 'polypeptide(L)'
;MNSTIVSLSISSISQSPLILHGIGSLKRCDKFSSIKAIKFANSFFRSSNTNAEFINSAFTRFLNTPVKIATLKYSNDFFHTPEKIKDETTAIFRNCIFRKCSKKKGLGGGISYQNDDGQILISDCCFFKCSSGSCGAFFIRSKIHDIKSTCIKKCHALLSDIMFRITGPKYPSINDIVIEPSKIEQISCSLNGPLNISDVTGLMLFYHIIVDISNSNVSKSYPVKERGAIESQYAEFFRFSFIHFENNQGPGLIFLDSNKGDSEIAYCNFIDNNPGTSLKLFEIHTKKTHISNCVIQNIVNINELVEMITPKAAVFVNCVFDLSESKIGSLNLTNAFKNCTYKEKSPVLNKIISLNEKFCFRTQFSETFSPTVQYTANSDENFVAGQQELSSETATKALYPKTLRIRQYSLFIACAIGIPLFYLMKTLRQNQLSRSNLRRKN
;
A
#
# COMPACT_ATOMS: atom_id res chain seq x y z
N MET A 1 -24.65 28.05 31.06
CA MET A 1 -24.02 27.28 29.96
C MET A 1 -22.52 27.42 30.11
N ASN A 2 -21.76 26.32 30.20
CA ASN A 2 -20.30 26.36 30.47
C ASN A 2 -19.60 27.16 29.35
N SER A 3 -18.82 28.19 29.68
CA SER A 3 -18.15 29.08 28.71
C SER A 3 -17.27 28.31 27.72
N THR A 4 -16.75 27.15 28.13
CA THR A 4 -16.01 26.22 27.27
C THR A 4 -16.90 25.56 26.21
N ILE A 5 -18.12 25.18 26.57
CA ILE A 5 -19.11 24.60 25.64
C ILE A 5 -19.58 25.67 24.67
N VAL A 6 -19.80 26.90 25.15
CA VAL A 6 -20.12 28.05 24.29
C VAL A 6 -18.97 28.34 23.34
N SER A 7 -17.72 28.31 23.80
CA SER A 7 -16.53 28.50 22.97
C SER A 7 -16.37 27.40 21.91
N LEU A 8 -16.66 26.15 22.25
CA LEU A 8 -16.66 25.02 21.30
C LEU A 8 -17.75 25.16 20.24
N SER A 9 -18.98 25.51 20.64
CA SER A 9 -20.09 25.75 19.70
C SER A 9 -19.87 27.00 18.84
N ILE A 10 -19.33 28.09 19.40
CA ILE A 10 -18.98 29.31 18.66
C ILE A 10 -17.82 29.02 17.70
N SER A 11 -16.82 28.23 18.10
CA SER A 11 -15.73 27.82 17.21
C SER A 11 -16.27 26.99 16.03
N SER A 12 -17.20 26.06 16.28
CA SER A 12 -17.84 25.30 15.20
C SER A 12 -18.73 26.17 14.30
N ILE A 13 -19.42 27.18 14.86
CA ILE A 13 -20.29 28.12 14.10
C ILE A 13 -19.44 29.13 13.30
N SER A 14 -18.30 29.57 13.83
CA SER A 14 -17.37 30.48 13.15
C SER A 14 -16.71 29.87 11.91
N GLN A 15 -16.81 28.54 11.75
CA GLN A 15 -16.39 27.81 10.56
C GLN A 15 -17.57 27.45 9.63
N SER A 16 -18.77 27.98 9.91
CA SER A 16 -19.91 27.88 9.01
C SER A 16 -19.57 28.58 7.69
N PRO A 17 -19.78 27.92 6.53
CA PRO A 17 -19.55 28.54 5.22
C PRO A 17 -20.45 29.76 4.96
N LEU A 18 -21.48 29.95 5.79
CA LEU A 18 -22.40 31.10 5.71
C LEU A 18 -21.91 32.35 6.46
N ILE A 19 -20.88 32.27 7.31
CA ILE A 19 -20.54 33.36 8.24
C ILE A 19 -19.13 33.92 8.05
N LEU A 20 -18.14 33.17 7.55
CA LEU A 20 -16.77 33.68 7.39
C LEU A 20 -16.06 33.15 6.14
N HIS A 21 -15.87 34.03 5.15
CA HIS A 21 -14.79 33.93 4.16
C HIS A 21 -13.62 34.77 4.67
N GLY A 22 -12.63 34.14 5.30
CA GLY A 22 -11.52 34.88 5.88
C GLY A 22 -10.43 34.01 6.51
N ILE A 23 -9.51 33.54 5.67
CA ILE A 23 -8.05 33.55 5.86
C ILE A 23 -7.51 33.10 7.23
N GLY A 24 -6.88 31.92 7.23
CA GLY A 24 -5.87 31.53 8.22
C GLY A 24 -6.10 30.13 8.81
N SER A 25 -5.47 29.11 8.23
CA SER A 25 -5.42 27.77 8.84
C SER A 25 -4.47 27.78 10.06
N LEU A 26 -4.91 28.39 11.15
CA LEU A 26 -4.26 28.22 12.45
C LEU A 26 -4.55 26.79 12.91
N LYS A 27 -3.54 25.90 12.82
CA LYS A 27 -3.50 24.64 13.56
C LYS A 27 -3.50 24.99 15.06
N ARG A 28 -4.66 25.25 15.64
CA ARG A 28 -4.84 25.27 17.09
C ARG A 28 -4.95 23.83 17.57
N CYS A 29 -4.05 23.44 18.46
CA CYS A 29 -4.24 22.29 19.32
C CYS A 29 -4.97 22.81 20.56
N ASP A 30 -6.29 22.65 20.62
CA ASP A 30 -7.07 23.11 21.76
C ASP A 30 -7.04 22.03 22.85
N LYS A 31 -6.46 22.36 24.02
CA LYS A 31 -6.49 21.48 25.19
C LYS A 31 -7.64 21.87 26.10
N PHE A 32 -8.49 20.91 26.40
CA PHE A 32 -9.64 21.04 27.28
C PHE A 32 -9.44 20.13 28.48
N SER A 33 -9.73 20.62 29.68
CA SER A 33 -9.67 19.79 30.89
C SER A 33 -10.97 19.87 31.68
N SER A 34 -11.35 18.76 32.31
CA SER A 34 -12.49 18.66 33.23
C SER A 34 -13.84 19.07 32.62
N ILE A 35 -14.02 18.95 31.30
CA ILE A 35 -15.33 19.22 30.68
C ILE A 35 -16.30 18.13 31.09
N LYS A 36 -17.45 18.52 31.65
CA LYS A 36 -18.60 17.64 31.84
C LYS A 36 -19.76 18.13 30.98
N ALA A 37 -20.13 17.37 29.95
CA ALA A 37 -21.26 17.68 29.08
C ALA A 37 -22.31 16.55 29.17
N ILE A 38 -23.56 16.94 29.39
CA ILE A 38 -24.69 16.03 29.60
C ILE A 38 -25.83 16.49 28.70
N LYS A 39 -26.44 15.58 27.91
CA LYS A 39 -27.62 15.87 27.07
C LYS A 39 -27.41 16.94 25.98
N PHE A 40 -26.38 16.77 25.15
CA PHE A 40 -26.16 17.66 24.00
C PHE A 40 -26.77 17.09 22.71
N ALA A 41 -27.38 17.97 21.91
CA ALA A 41 -28.06 17.60 20.67
C ALA A 41 -27.12 17.56 19.45
N ASN A 42 -26.04 18.34 19.45
CA ASN A 42 -25.15 18.54 18.30
C ASN A 42 -23.70 18.11 18.60
N SER A 43 -22.99 17.58 17.59
CA SER A 43 -21.55 17.30 17.64
C SER A 43 -20.73 18.59 17.58
N PHE A 44 -19.65 18.68 18.36
CA PHE A 44 -18.83 19.90 18.47
C PHE A 44 -17.76 20.03 17.37
N PHE A 45 -17.34 18.92 16.77
CA PHE A 45 -16.26 18.89 15.78
C PHE A 45 -16.75 18.25 14.49
N ARG A 46 -17.11 19.08 13.52
CA ARG A 46 -17.45 18.64 12.15
C ARG A 46 -16.34 18.89 11.15
N SER A 47 -15.33 19.69 11.47
CA SER A 47 -14.23 20.01 10.57
C SER A 47 -13.01 19.13 10.82
N SER A 48 -12.46 18.57 9.74
CA SER A 48 -11.33 17.63 9.69
C SER A 48 -9.97 18.22 10.11
N ASN A 49 -9.92 19.50 10.50
CA ASN A 49 -8.68 20.26 10.70
C ASN A 49 -8.44 20.74 12.14
N THR A 50 -9.19 20.24 13.12
CA THR A 50 -9.02 20.61 14.54
C THR A 50 -8.34 19.47 15.30
N ASN A 51 -7.19 19.77 15.92
CA ASN A 51 -6.58 18.89 16.90
C ASN A 51 -7.11 19.31 18.27
N ALA A 52 -7.83 18.44 18.97
CA ALA A 52 -8.33 18.72 20.32
C ALA A 52 -7.89 17.62 21.30
N GLU A 53 -7.45 18.02 22.49
CA GLU A 53 -7.07 17.11 23.58
C GLU A 53 -8.03 17.32 24.76
N PHE A 54 -8.63 16.24 25.27
CA PHE A 54 -9.56 16.29 26.42
C PHE A 54 -8.98 15.53 27.61
N ILE A 55 -8.67 16.23 28.69
CA ILE A 55 -8.09 15.67 29.91
C ILE A 55 -9.19 15.59 30.99
N ASN A 56 -9.37 14.45 31.63
CA ASN A 56 -10.35 14.24 32.72
C ASN A 56 -11.78 14.73 32.40
N SER A 57 -12.19 14.63 31.14
CA SER A 57 -13.48 15.11 30.66
C SER A 57 -14.48 13.96 30.51
N ALA A 58 -15.77 14.22 30.73
CA ALA A 58 -16.85 13.25 30.66
C ALA A 58 -18.02 13.76 29.80
N PHE A 59 -18.51 12.91 28.90
CA PHE A 59 -19.59 13.21 27.97
C PHE A 59 -20.67 12.15 28.13
N THR A 60 -21.90 12.51 28.54
CA THR A 60 -22.99 11.55 28.76
C THR A 60 -24.31 11.95 28.10
N ARG A 61 -25.10 10.95 27.67
CA ARG A 61 -26.50 11.09 27.19
C ARG A 61 -26.67 11.99 25.94
N PHE A 62 -25.85 11.82 24.91
CA PHE A 62 -25.98 12.58 23.67
C PHE A 62 -26.98 11.93 22.69
N LEU A 63 -27.66 12.75 21.88
CA LEU A 63 -28.50 12.26 20.77
C LEU A 63 -27.66 11.81 19.56
N ASN A 64 -26.48 12.42 19.38
CA ASN A 64 -25.48 12.11 18.34
C ASN A 64 -24.07 12.09 18.96
N THR A 65 -23.13 11.31 18.43
CA THR A 65 -21.76 11.22 18.99
C THR A 65 -21.10 12.61 19.11
N PRO A 66 -20.65 13.04 20.30
CA PRO A 66 -20.17 14.40 20.56
C PRO A 66 -18.91 14.78 19.77
N VAL A 67 -18.06 13.79 19.50
CA VAL A 67 -16.78 13.91 18.79
C VAL A 67 -16.81 12.94 17.61
N LYS A 68 -16.74 13.47 16.39
CA LYS A 68 -16.54 12.64 15.19
C LYS A 68 -15.03 12.56 14.93
N ILE A 69 -14.45 11.38 15.08
CA ILE A 69 -13.04 11.17 14.73
C ILE A 69 -12.94 11.23 13.21
N ALA A 70 -12.42 12.34 12.68
CA ALA A 70 -12.27 12.52 11.24
C ALA A 70 -11.12 11.66 10.68
N THR A 71 -10.15 11.28 11.52
CA THR A 71 -8.99 10.52 11.05
C THR A 71 -8.44 9.59 12.13
N LEU A 72 -8.33 8.30 11.81
CA LEU A 72 -7.53 7.33 12.55
C LEU A 72 -6.15 7.23 11.92
N LYS A 73 -5.11 7.20 12.76
CA LYS A 73 -3.72 7.03 12.32
C LYS A 73 -3.02 6.00 13.20
N TYR A 74 -2.49 4.97 12.56
CA TYR A 74 -1.66 3.94 13.15
C TYR A 74 -0.27 4.00 12.51
N SER A 75 0.79 3.92 13.32
CA SER A 75 2.17 4.07 12.83
C SER A 75 3.14 3.23 13.65
N ASN A 76 3.90 2.35 12.99
CA ASN A 76 4.84 1.43 13.65
C ASN A 76 4.16 0.47 14.63
N ASP A 77 2.89 0.17 14.40
CA ASP A 77 2.08 -0.64 15.30
C ASP A 77 2.08 -2.12 14.90
N PHE A 78 1.86 -2.98 15.90
CA PHE A 78 1.76 -4.42 15.73
C PHE A 78 0.39 -4.92 16.14
N PHE A 79 -0.29 -5.62 15.24
CA PHE A 79 -1.64 -6.12 15.42
C PHE A 79 -1.66 -7.65 15.43
N HIS A 80 -2.25 -8.20 16.50
CA HIS A 80 -2.62 -9.63 16.61
C HIS A 80 -4.12 -9.86 16.43
N THR A 81 -4.91 -8.80 16.49
CA THR A 81 -6.35 -8.82 16.31
C THR A 81 -6.75 -7.99 15.08
N PRO A 82 -7.77 -8.42 14.32
CA PRO A 82 -8.30 -7.64 13.21
C PRO A 82 -8.81 -6.26 13.66
N GLU A 83 -8.49 -5.22 12.90
CA GLU A 83 -8.99 -3.87 13.12
C GLU A 83 -10.25 -3.63 12.29
N LYS A 84 -11.31 -3.10 12.92
CA LYS A 84 -12.60 -2.85 12.27
C LYS A 84 -12.94 -1.37 12.36
N ILE A 85 -13.04 -0.73 11.20
CA ILE A 85 -13.25 0.71 11.04
C ILE A 85 -14.53 0.91 10.22
N LYS A 86 -15.46 1.74 10.71
CA LYS A 86 -16.81 1.90 10.13
C LYS A 86 -17.27 3.35 10.04
N ASP A 87 -16.96 4.16 11.05
CA ASP A 87 -17.57 5.49 11.20
C ASP A 87 -16.59 6.63 10.88
N GLU A 88 -15.33 6.27 10.62
CA GLU A 88 -14.23 7.20 10.45
C GLU A 88 -14.05 7.61 8.99
N THR A 89 -13.93 8.90 8.74
CA THR A 89 -13.82 9.44 7.37
C THR A 89 -12.46 9.18 6.75
N THR A 90 -11.42 9.00 7.55
CA THR A 90 -10.07 8.69 7.06
C THR A 90 -9.38 7.70 7.97
N ALA A 91 -8.77 6.66 7.40
CA ALA A 91 -7.90 5.73 8.12
C ALA A 91 -6.51 5.70 7.48
N ILE A 92 -5.46 5.83 8.29
CA ILE A 92 -4.07 5.83 7.82
C ILE A 92 -3.29 4.77 8.59
N PHE A 93 -2.70 3.83 7.88
CA PHE A 93 -1.79 2.83 8.43
C PHE A 93 -0.42 3.01 7.80
N ARG A 94 0.62 3.22 8.61
CA ARG A 94 2.01 3.35 8.14
C ARG A 94 2.93 2.42 8.90
N ASN A 95 3.77 1.68 8.18
CA ASN A 95 4.75 0.77 8.78
C ASN A 95 4.13 -0.17 9.85
N CYS A 96 2.89 -0.64 9.60
CA CYS A 96 2.17 -1.49 10.54
C CYS A 96 2.32 -2.97 10.17
N ILE A 97 2.30 -3.86 11.17
CA ILE A 97 2.37 -5.31 10.97
C ILE A 97 1.11 -5.98 11.52
N PHE A 98 0.39 -6.68 10.66
CA PHE A 98 -0.75 -7.52 11.00
C PHE A 98 -0.31 -8.99 10.91
N ARG A 99 -0.20 -9.66 12.05
CA ARG A 99 0.34 -11.03 12.13
C ARG A 99 -0.67 -11.99 12.72
N LYS A 100 -1.00 -13.04 11.97
CA LYS A 100 -1.94 -14.10 12.40
C LYS A 100 -3.30 -13.55 12.85
N CYS A 101 -3.71 -12.39 12.35
CA CYS A 101 -5.03 -11.83 12.66
C CYS A 101 -6.11 -12.73 12.03
N SER A 102 -7.03 -13.25 12.84
CA SER A 102 -8.04 -14.21 12.38
C SER A 102 -9.45 -13.84 12.80
N LYS A 103 -10.41 -13.92 11.88
CA LYS A 103 -11.83 -13.68 12.17
C LYS A 103 -12.77 -14.59 11.37
N LYS A 104 -13.29 -15.63 12.02
CA LYS A 104 -14.18 -16.64 11.39
C LYS A 104 -15.33 -16.04 10.58
N LYS A 105 -15.99 -14.99 11.10
CA LYS A 105 -17.12 -14.30 10.46
C LYS A 105 -16.81 -12.84 10.10
N GLY A 106 -15.57 -12.54 9.73
CA GLY A 106 -15.14 -11.19 9.36
C GLY A 106 -15.13 -10.94 7.86
N LEU A 107 -15.09 -9.66 7.47
CA LEU A 107 -14.80 -9.30 6.09
C LEU A 107 -13.31 -9.40 5.79
N GLY A 108 -12.44 -8.71 6.54
CA GLY A 108 -10.97 -8.82 6.41
C GLY A 108 -10.29 -9.31 7.68
N GLY A 109 -9.18 -10.05 7.53
CA GLY A 109 -8.48 -10.68 8.65
C GLY A 109 -7.54 -9.72 9.39
N GLY A 110 -6.88 -8.80 8.70
CA GLY A 110 -6.09 -7.71 9.29
C GLY A 110 -6.89 -6.43 9.45
N ILE A 111 -7.44 -5.90 8.35
CA ILE A 111 -8.24 -4.65 8.35
C ILE A 111 -9.61 -4.91 7.72
N SER A 112 -10.66 -4.34 8.32
CA SER A 112 -11.99 -4.21 7.72
C SER A 112 -12.42 -2.75 7.78
N TYR A 113 -12.26 -2.02 6.67
CA TYR A 113 -12.67 -0.64 6.51
C TYR A 113 -13.96 -0.53 5.69
N GLN A 114 -14.98 0.12 6.23
CA GLN A 114 -16.30 0.25 5.61
C GLN A 114 -16.85 1.67 5.75
N ASN A 115 -16.55 2.55 4.79
CA ASN A 115 -17.13 3.89 4.73
C ASN A 115 -17.17 4.36 3.27
N ASP A 116 -18.38 4.43 2.68
CA ASP A 116 -18.58 4.77 1.27
C ASP A 116 -17.98 6.11 0.86
N ASP A 117 -18.02 7.11 1.74
CA ASP A 117 -17.46 8.44 1.52
C ASP A 117 -16.04 8.59 2.09
N GLY A 118 -15.53 7.53 2.72
CA GLY A 118 -14.28 7.56 3.45
C GLY A 118 -13.05 7.37 2.56
N GLN A 119 -11.89 7.60 3.17
CA GLN A 119 -10.57 7.41 2.58
C GLN A 119 -9.71 6.47 3.43
N ILE A 120 -9.00 5.54 2.79
CA ILE A 120 -8.01 4.72 3.48
C ILE A 120 -6.64 4.80 2.81
N LEU A 121 -5.59 4.95 3.62
CA LEU A 121 -4.20 4.95 3.18
C LEU A 121 -3.44 3.84 3.91
N ILE A 122 -2.79 2.96 3.16
CA ILE A 122 -1.98 1.87 3.72
C ILE A 122 -0.58 1.98 3.08
N SER A 123 0.44 2.34 3.86
CA SER A 123 1.81 2.42 3.35
C SER A 123 2.78 1.60 4.19
N ASP A 124 3.70 0.91 3.51
CA ASP A 124 4.78 0.17 4.16
C ASP A 124 4.28 -0.89 5.16
N CYS A 125 3.07 -1.43 4.96
CA CYS A 125 2.44 -2.36 5.88
C CYS A 125 2.74 -3.82 5.51
N CYS A 126 2.66 -4.72 6.50
CA CYS A 126 2.80 -6.16 6.29
C CYS A 126 1.58 -6.91 6.84
N PHE A 127 0.95 -7.73 6.01
CA PHE A 127 -0.10 -8.68 6.38
C PHE A 127 0.45 -10.09 6.24
N PHE A 128 0.61 -10.79 7.37
CA PHE A 128 1.21 -12.12 7.39
C PHE A 128 0.32 -13.14 8.10
N LYS A 129 -0.06 -14.20 7.38
CA LYS A 129 -0.92 -15.27 7.89
C LYS A 129 -2.27 -14.77 8.43
N CYS A 130 -2.82 -13.69 7.87
CA CYS A 130 -4.14 -13.20 8.26
C CYS A 130 -5.24 -14.02 7.59
N SER A 131 -6.36 -14.22 8.27
CA SER A 131 -7.48 -14.98 7.74
C SER A 131 -8.82 -14.42 8.15
N SER A 132 -9.83 -14.50 7.28
CA SER A 132 -11.20 -14.11 7.62
C SER A 132 -12.22 -14.95 6.88
N GLY A 133 -13.50 -14.84 7.26
CA GLY A 133 -14.60 -15.44 6.49
C GLY A 133 -14.56 -15.07 5.00
N SER A 134 -14.49 -13.78 4.67
CA SER A 134 -14.64 -13.31 3.27
C SER A 134 -13.35 -12.94 2.52
N CYS A 135 -12.34 -12.34 3.16
CA CYS A 135 -11.02 -12.11 2.55
C CYS A 135 -9.89 -12.14 3.60
N GLY A 136 -8.70 -12.61 3.20
CA GLY A 136 -7.62 -12.90 4.14
C GLY A 136 -6.99 -11.68 4.83
N ALA A 137 -6.42 -10.77 4.05
CA ALA A 137 -5.62 -9.64 4.54
C ALA A 137 -6.50 -8.44 4.92
N PHE A 138 -7.20 -7.86 3.96
CA PHE A 138 -8.06 -6.71 4.23
C PHE A 138 -9.28 -6.63 3.31
N PHE A 139 -10.34 -6.04 3.87
CA PHE A 139 -11.53 -5.62 3.16
C PHE A 139 -11.62 -4.09 3.22
N ILE A 140 -11.76 -3.45 2.06
CA ILE A 140 -11.91 -2.00 1.94
C ILE A 140 -13.16 -1.69 1.14
N ARG A 141 -14.08 -0.92 1.73
CA ARG A 141 -15.15 -0.23 1.03
C ARG A 141 -14.99 1.27 1.25
N SER A 142 -14.57 2.00 0.21
CA SER A 142 -14.19 3.41 0.29
C SER A 142 -14.24 4.12 -1.05
N LYS A 143 -14.55 5.42 -1.06
CA LYS A 143 -14.43 6.28 -2.25
C LYS A 143 -12.98 6.43 -2.71
N ILE A 144 -12.06 6.59 -1.76
CA ILE A 144 -10.64 6.85 -2.05
C ILE A 144 -9.78 5.84 -1.30
N HIS A 145 -8.88 5.18 -2.02
CA HIS A 145 -7.88 4.31 -1.42
C HIS A 145 -6.50 4.55 -2.03
N ASP A 146 -5.47 4.49 -1.20
CA ASP A 146 -4.07 4.57 -1.61
C ASP A 146 -3.28 3.50 -0.87
N ILE A 147 -2.77 2.50 -1.60
CA ILE A 147 -2.03 1.38 -1.02
C ILE A 147 -0.63 1.38 -1.62
N LYS A 148 0.38 1.57 -0.78
CA LYS A 148 1.77 1.69 -1.21
C LYS A 148 2.70 0.75 -0.45
N SER A 149 3.67 0.16 -1.15
CA SER A 149 4.78 -0.59 -0.54
C SER A 149 4.31 -1.66 0.46
N THR A 150 3.19 -2.33 0.15
CA THR A 150 2.50 -3.22 1.09
C THR A 150 2.79 -4.69 0.78
N CYS A 151 3.13 -5.46 1.80
CA CYS A 151 3.44 -6.89 1.69
C CYS A 151 2.28 -7.73 2.21
N ILE A 152 1.78 -8.66 1.39
CA ILE A 152 0.70 -9.59 1.76
C ILE A 152 1.17 -11.01 1.52
N LYS A 153 1.32 -11.79 2.60
CA LYS A 153 1.87 -13.14 2.55
C LYS A 153 1.06 -14.14 3.37
N LYS A 154 0.74 -15.27 2.74
CA LYS A 154 0.04 -16.40 3.40
C LYS A 154 -1.33 -16.03 3.99
N CYS A 155 -1.95 -14.98 3.48
CA CYS A 155 -3.29 -14.57 3.90
C CYS A 155 -4.34 -15.33 3.06
N HIS A 156 -5.43 -15.76 3.67
CA HIS A 156 -6.47 -16.54 2.98
C HIS A 156 -7.85 -16.28 3.57
N ALA A 157 -8.91 -16.39 2.76
CA ALA A 157 -10.26 -16.47 3.29
C ALA A 157 -10.61 -17.91 3.70
N LEU A 158 -11.58 -18.04 4.59
CA LEU A 158 -12.08 -19.33 5.09
C LEU A 158 -13.23 -19.86 4.22
N LEU A 159 -13.92 -18.97 3.50
CA LEU A 159 -15.07 -19.29 2.65
C LEU A 159 -14.81 -18.94 1.18
N SER A 160 -13.61 -18.48 0.83
CA SER A 160 -13.20 -18.11 -0.53
C SER A 160 -11.66 -18.09 -0.64
N ASP A 161 -11.14 -17.94 -1.85
CA ASP A 161 -9.70 -17.81 -2.13
C ASP A 161 -9.22 -16.35 -2.19
N ILE A 162 -10.03 -15.41 -1.70
CA ILE A 162 -9.75 -13.97 -1.80
C ILE A 162 -8.72 -13.54 -0.75
N MET A 163 -7.58 -13.03 -1.20
CA MET A 163 -6.55 -12.50 -0.32
C MET A 163 -6.91 -11.09 0.16
N PHE A 164 -7.39 -10.21 -0.71
CA PHE A 164 -7.99 -8.94 -0.30
C PHE A 164 -9.07 -8.49 -1.27
N ARG A 165 -9.96 -7.63 -0.79
CA ARG A 165 -11.07 -7.08 -1.57
C ARG A 165 -11.14 -5.57 -1.41
N ILE A 166 -11.27 -4.87 -2.52
CA ILE A 166 -11.53 -3.42 -2.56
C ILE A 166 -12.81 -3.18 -3.36
N THR A 167 -13.71 -2.40 -2.78
CA THR A 167 -15.00 -2.06 -3.36
C THR A 167 -15.23 -0.56 -3.27
N GLY A 168 -15.62 0.06 -4.38
CA GLY A 168 -16.00 1.47 -4.41
C GLY A 168 -17.47 1.67 -4.06
N PRO A 169 -17.90 2.91 -3.77
CA PRO A 169 -19.32 3.25 -3.80
C PRO A 169 -19.86 2.99 -5.22
N LYS A 170 -21.14 2.62 -5.35
CA LYS A 170 -21.76 2.50 -6.68
C LYS A 170 -21.73 3.88 -7.35
N TYR A 171 -20.94 4.02 -8.42
CA TYR A 171 -20.92 5.26 -9.19
C TYR A 171 -22.23 5.40 -10.01
N PRO A 172 -22.98 6.51 -9.87
CA PRO A 172 -23.92 6.89 -10.92
C PRO A 172 -23.12 7.14 -12.21
N SER A 173 -23.72 6.86 -13.36
CA SER A 173 -23.08 6.84 -14.69
C SER A 173 -21.98 7.90 -14.91
N ILE A 174 -20.84 7.45 -15.44
CA ILE A 174 -19.55 8.12 -15.78
C ILE A 174 -19.63 9.54 -16.38
N ASN A 175 -20.79 9.98 -16.86
CA ASN A 175 -20.86 11.17 -17.71
C ASN A 175 -20.60 12.51 -17.00
N ASP A 176 -20.55 12.57 -15.65
CA ASP A 176 -20.56 13.87 -14.96
C ASP A 176 -19.37 14.17 -14.02
N ILE A 177 -18.46 13.23 -13.73
CA ILE A 177 -17.37 13.49 -12.77
C ILE A 177 -16.07 12.79 -13.20
N VAL A 178 -15.04 13.58 -13.49
CA VAL A 178 -13.65 13.08 -13.62
C VAL A 178 -13.16 12.71 -12.22
N ILE A 179 -13.18 11.42 -11.89
CA ILE A 179 -12.63 10.89 -10.64
C ILE A 179 -11.22 10.37 -10.92
N GLU A 180 -10.22 10.89 -10.22
CA GLU A 180 -8.86 10.35 -10.32
C GLU A 180 -8.84 8.88 -9.86
N PRO A 181 -8.12 7.99 -10.58
CA PRO A 181 -7.96 6.61 -10.17
C PRO A 181 -7.37 6.51 -8.76
N SER A 182 -7.90 5.60 -7.96
CA SER A 182 -7.23 5.18 -6.74
C SER A 182 -5.95 4.43 -7.10
N LYS A 183 -4.87 4.68 -6.36
CA LYS A 183 -3.53 4.18 -6.69
C LYS A 183 -3.12 3.02 -5.78
N ILE A 184 -2.52 2.02 -6.40
CA ILE A 184 -1.95 0.84 -5.75
C ILE A 184 -0.51 0.68 -6.25
N GLU A 185 0.47 1.09 -5.47
CA GLU A 185 1.88 1.06 -5.88
C GLU A 185 2.67 0.04 -5.05
N GLN A 186 3.55 -0.73 -5.70
CA GLN A 186 4.57 -1.53 -5.02
C GLN A 186 4.00 -2.58 -4.05
N ILE A 187 2.99 -3.33 -4.46
CA ILE A 187 2.47 -4.45 -3.68
C ILE A 187 3.26 -5.73 -3.97
N SER A 188 3.59 -6.48 -2.92
CA SER A 188 4.09 -7.85 -3.02
C SER A 188 3.08 -8.83 -2.45
N CYS A 189 2.50 -9.66 -3.31
CA CYS A 189 1.48 -10.65 -3.01
C CYS A 189 2.05 -12.06 -3.21
N SER A 190 2.04 -12.89 -2.17
CA SER A 190 2.36 -14.31 -2.26
C SER A 190 1.34 -15.13 -1.46
N LEU A 191 0.56 -15.93 -2.18
CA LEU A 191 -0.38 -16.85 -1.54
C LEU A 191 0.31 -18.18 -1.25
N ASN A 192 0.49 -18.47 0.04
CA ASN A 192 0.68 -19.85 0.52
C ASN A 192 -0.48 -20.22 1.46
N GLY A 193 -1.57 -20.73 0.91
CA GLY A 193 -2.80 -21.07 1.65
C GLY A 193 -2.90 -22.55 2.07
N PRO A 194 -3.76 -22.91 3.03
CA PRO A 194 -4.01 -24.30 3.41
C PRO A 194 -4.85 -25.05 2.37
N LEU A 195 -4.60 -26.35 2.20
CA LEU A 195 -5.42 -27.27 1.39
C LEU A 195 -6.85 -27.34 1.94
N ASN A 196 -7.85 -27.38 1.06
CA ASN A 196 -9.25 -27.83 1.29
C ASN A 196 -10.36 -26.76 1.42
N ILE A 197 -10.53 -25.85 0.46
CA ILE A 197 -11.80 -25.11 0.33
C ILE A 197 -12.33 -25.26 -1.10
N SER A 198 -13.61 -25.60 -1.21
CA SER A 198 -14.24 -26.12 -2.43
C SER A 198 -14.78 -25.06 -3.39
N ASP A 199 -14.89 -23.79 -2.98
CA ASP A 199 -15.73 -22.81 -3.68
C ASP A 199 -15.10 -21.38 -3.77
N VAL A 200 -14.65 -21.03 -4.99
CA VAL A 200 -14.62 -19.72 -5.71
C VAL A 200 -13.89 -18.44 -5.18
N THR A 201 -13.36 -17.69 -6.17
CA THR A 201 -12.95 -16.26 -6.34
C THR A 201 -11.50 -15.83 -6.06
N GLY A 202 -10.92 -15.07 -7.00
CA GLY A 202 -9.48 -14.82 -7.19
C GLY A 202 -8.72 -14.13 -6.04
N LEU A 203 -7.37 -14.05 -6.13
CA LEU A 203 -6.53 -13.50 -5.05
C LEU A 203 -6.86 -12.04 -4.72
N MET A 204 -7.18 -11.24 -5.74
CA MET A 204 -7.50 -9.81 -5.61
C MET A 204 -8.83 -9.56 -6.29
N LEU A 205 -9.81 -9.05 -5.55
CA LEU A 205 -11.13 -8.73 -6.10
C LEU A 205 -11.41 -7.23 -6.05
N PHE A 206 -11.71 -6.69 -7.22
CA PHE A 206 -12.04 -5.27 -7.44
C PHE A 206 -13.48 -5.12 -7.95
N TYR A 207 -14.23 -4.17 -7.36
CA TYR A 207 -15.66 -4.00 -7.66
C TYR A 207 -16.08 -2.53 -7.67
N HIS A 208 -16.62 -2.04 -8.80
CA HIS A 208 -17.01 -0.62 -9.02
C HIS A 208 -15.90 0.37 -8.66
N ILE A 209 -14.72 0.25 -9.26
CA ILE A 209 -13.59 1.15 -8.99
C ILE A 209 -12.83 1.54 -10.26
N ILE A 210 -12.02 2.59 -10.13
CA ILE A 210 -10.97 2.97 -11.06
C ILE A 210 -9.63 2.73 -10.34
N VAL A 211 -8.81 1.82 -10.86
CA VAL A 211 -7.56 1.39 -10.18
C VAL A 211 -6.36 1.41 -11.11
N ASP A 212 -5.25 1.93 -10.60
CA ASP A 212 -3.92 1.87 -11.20
C ASP A 212 -3.00 1.05 -10.28
N ILE A 213 -2.56 -0.13 -10.74
CA ILE A 213 -1.59 -0.97 -10.02
C ILE A 213 -0.23 -0.91 -10.71
N SER A 214 0.81 -0.57 -9.96
CA SER A 214 2.17 -0.52 -10.50
C SER A 214 3.25 -1.15 -9.65
N ASN A 215 4.38 -1.51 -10.28
CA ASN A 215 5.63 -1.94 -9.62
C ASN A 215 5.45 -3.12 -8.65
N SER A 216 4.56 -4.05 -8.98
CA SER A 216 4.05 -5.06 -8.05
C SER A 216 4.47 -6.48 -8.45
N ASN A 217 4.51 -7.39 -7.48
CA ASN A 217 4.75 -8.81 -7.72
C ASN A 217 3.56 -9.63 -7.22
N VAL A 218 3.04 -10.50 -8.08
CA VAL A 218 1.88 -11.35 -7.80
C VAL A 218 2.26 -12.79 -8.13
N SER A 219 2.42 -13.61 -7.09
CA SER A 219 2.75 -15.02 -7.25
C SER A 219 1.64 -15.89 -6.67
N LYS A 220 1.09 -16.77 -7.52
CA LYS A 220 0.05 -17.73 -7.20
C LYS A 220 0.68 -19.12 -7.14
N SER A 221 0.66 -19.76 -5.98
CA SER A 221 1.25 -21.09 -5.80
C SER A 221 0.25 -22.19 -5.48
N TYR A 222 -1.06 -21.91 -5.62
CA TYR A 222 -2.14 -22.83 -5.26
C TYR A 222 -3.26 -22.83 -6.29
N PRO A 223 -3.91 -23.97 -6.53
CA PRO A 223 -5.02 -24.08 -7.45
C PRO A 223 -6.25 -23.34 -6.92
N VAL A 224 -6.59 -22.20 -7.53
CA VAL A 224 -7.85 -21.48 -7.32
C VAL A 224 -8.83 -21.96 -8.38
N LYS A 225 -9.99 -22.49 -8.01
CA LYS A 225 -10.79 -23.28 -8.94
C LYS A 225 -11.35 -22.56 -10.17
N GLU A 226 -11.61 -21.25 -10.16
CA GLU A 226 -12.61 -20.74 -11.11
C GLU A 226 -12.25 -19.60 -12.06
N ARG A 227 -11.47 -18.55 -11.72
CA ARG A 227 -11.41 -17.36 -12.63
C ARG A 227 -10.08 -16.63 -12.78
N GLY A 228 -9.22 -16.55 -11.76
CA GLY A 228 -7.91 -15.92 -11.94
C GLY A 228 -7.22 -15.52 -10.64
N ALA A 229 -6.01 -14.96 -10.74
CA ALA A 229 -5.29 -14.36 -9.62
C ALA A 229 -5.79 -12.93 -9.33
N ILE A 230 -6.02 -12.14 -10.36
CA ILE A 230 -6.74 -10.87 -10.28
C ILE A 230 -8.12 -11.08 -10.88
N GLU A 231 -9.13 -10.68 -10.14
CA GLU A 231 -10.51 -10.64 -10.59
C GLU A 231 -11.01 -9.21 -10.48
N SER A 232 -11.55 -8.69 -11.56
CA SER A 232 -12.34 -7.48 -11.51
C SER A 232 -13.71 -7.69 -12.11
N GLN A 233 -14.70 -7.13 -11.44
CA GLN A 233 -16.07 -7.03 -11.91
C GLN A 233 -16.57 -5.59 -11.89
N TYR A 234 -17.15 -5.13 -12.99
CA TYR A 234 -17.79 -3.81 -13.14
C TYR A 234 -16.89 -2.60 -12.86
N ALA A 235 -15.59 -2.73 -12.97
CA ALA A 235 -14.72 -1.58 -12.87
C ALA A 235 -14.83 -0.70 -14.11
N GLU A 236 -14.61 0.60 -13.93
CA GLU A 236 -14.73 1.54 -15.03
C GLU A 236 -13.42 1.65 -15.81
N PHE A 237 -12.28 1.45 -15.16
CA PHE A 237 -10.97 1.49 -15.78
C PHE A 237 -9.93 0.76 -14.93
N PHE A 238 -9.02 0.04 -15.58
CA PHE A 238 -7.81 -0.49 -14.95
C PHE A 238 -6.56 -0.15 -15.71
N ARG A 239 -5.51 0.14 -14.95
CA ARG A 239 -4.14 0.13 -15.44
C ARG A 239 -3.29 -0.83 -14.62
N PHE A 240 -2.55 -1.70 -15.29
CA PHE A 240 -1.46 -2.48 -14.73
C PHE A 240 -0.15 -2.04 -15.40
N SER A 241 0.87 -1.73 -14.61
CA SER A 241 2.16 -1.30 -15.14
C SER A 241 3.34 -1.83 -14.33
N PHE A 242 4.35 -2.41 -14.97
CA PHE A 242 5.53 -2.93 -14.27
C PHE A 242 5.18 -4.00 -13.22
N ILE A 243 4.29 -4.92 -13.58
CA ILE A 243 3.89 -6.03 -12.69
C ILE A 243 4.54 -7.33 -13.15
N HIS A 244 5.07 -8.10 -12.20
CA HIS A 244 5.54 -9.46 -12.43
C HIS A 244 4.52 -10.46 -11.89
N PHE A 245 3.93 -11.24 -12.80
CA PHE A 245 2.95 -12.27 -12.50
C PHE A 245 3.57 -13.66 -12.64
N GLU A 246 3.38 -14.50 -11.63
CA GLU A 246 3.78 -15.90 -11.66
C GLU A 246 2.57 -16.77 -11.33
N ASN A 247 2.16 -17.60 -12.29
CA ASN A 247 1.23 -18.69 -12.06
C ASN A 247 2.01 -19.98 -11.83
N ASN A 248 2.20 -20.37 -10.57
CA ASN A 248 2.87 -21.62 -10.24
C ASN A 248 1.90 -22.80 -10.17
N GLN A 249 0.62 -22.57 -9.91
CA GLN A 249 -0.42 -23.60 -9.90
C GLN A 249 -1.82 -22.99 -10.12
N GLY A 250 -2.68 -23.76 -10.80
CA GLY A 250 -4.08 -23.42 -10.99
C GLY A 250 -4.38 -22.61 -12.25
N PRO A 251 -5.66 -22.36 -12.52
CA PRO A 251 -6.11 -21.67 -13.72
C PRO A 251 -6.04 -20.15 -13.59
N GLY A 252 -5.64 -19.50 -14.68
CA GLY A 252 -5.78 -18.05 -14.91
C GLY A 252 -5.02 -17.12 -13.98
N LEU A 253 -4.52 -16.03 -14.57
CA LEU A 253 -3.90 -14.93 -13.86
C LEU A 253 -4.83 -13.72 -13.78
N ILE A 254 -5.51 -13.38 -14.87
CA ILE A 254 -6.28 -12.14 -14.94
C ILE A 254 -7.66 -12.42 -15.52
N PHE A 255 -8.69 -12.12 -14.74
CA PHE A 255 -10.08 -12.07 -15.15
C PHE A 255 -10.58 -10.62 -15.08
N LEU A 256 -10.96 -10.07 -16.23
CA LEU A 256 -11.49 -8.71 -16.35
C LEU A 256 -12.91 -8.76 -16.92
N ASP A 257 -13.90 -8.57 -16.07
CA ASP A 257 -15.30 -8.41 -16.46
C ASP A 257 -15.72 -6.95 -16.27
N SER A 258 -15.68 -6.17 -17.35
CA SER A 258 -16.05 -4.75 -17.34
C SER A 258 -16.89 -4.39 -18.57
N ASN A 259 -18.11 -3.95 -18.30
CA ASN A 259 -19.02 -3.51 -19.35
C ASN A 259 -18.81 -2.04 -19.78
N LYS A 260 -17.94 -1.26 -19.11
CA LYS A 260 -18.03 0.20 -19.20
C LYS A 260 -16.77 0.94 -19.64
N GLY A 261 -15.57 0.38 -19.53
CA GLY A 261 -14.40 1.13 -19.97
C GLY A 261 -13.20 0.31 -20.40
N ASP A 262 -12.22 1.06 -20.89
CA ASP A 262 -11.00 0.51 -21.45
C ASP A 262 -10.07 0.06 -20.31
N SER A 263 -9.26 -0.97 -20.57
CA SER A 263 -8.23 -1.45 -19.66
C SER A 263 -6.85 -1.38 -20.32
N GLU A 264 -5.82 -1.13 -19.53
CA GLU A 264 -4.43 -1.05 -19.97
C GLU A 264 -3.55 -1.97 -19.13
N ILE A 265 -2.75 -2.79 -19.79
CA ILE A 265 -1.74 -3.66 -19.19
C ILE A 265 -0.44 -3.39 -19.93
N ALA A 266 0.55 -2.81 -19.25
CA ALA A 266 1.78 -2.35 -19.89
C ALA A 266 3.02 -2.80 -19.12
N TYR A 267 4.10 -3.11 -19.83
CA TYR A 267 5.42 -3.40 -19.23
C TYR A 267 5.38 -4.51 -18.15
N CYS A 268 4.52 -5.51 -18.33
CA CYS A 268 4.35 -6.59 -17.37
C CYS A 268 5.10 -7.85 -17.83
N ASN A 269 5.49 -8.67 -16.86
CA ASN A 269 5.99 -10.02 -17.10
C ASN A 269 4.97 -11.04 -16.63
N PHE A 270 4.67 -12.03 -17.46
CA PHE A 270 3.74 -13.11 -17.17
C PHE A 270 4.47 -14.42 -17.32
N ILE A 271 4.52 -15.22 -16.25
CA ILE A 271 5.14 -16.55 -16.26
C ILE A 271 4.08 -17.56 -15.86
N ASP A 272 3.78 -18.52 -16.75
CA ASP A 272 2.92 -19.65 -16.42
C ASP A 272 3.74 -20.93 -16.18
N ASN A 273 4.11 -21.18 -14.94
CA ASN A 273 4.86 -22.39 -14.57
C ASN A 273 3.96 -23.64 -14.49
N ASN A 274 2.66 -23.53 -14.78
CA ASN A 274 1.72 -24.65 -14.80
C ASN A 274 0.94 -24.74 -16.13
N PRO A 275 1.66 -24.86 -17.26
CA PRO A 275 1.02 -24.92 -18.57
C PRO A 275 0.20 -26.21 -18.75
N GLY A 276 -0.84 -26.15 -19.61
CA GLY A 276 -1.67 -27.32 -19.91
C GLY A 276 -2.88 -27.53 -19.00
N THR A 277 -3.18 -26.57 -18.11
CA THR A 277 -4.54 -26.50 -17.55
C THR A 277 -5.51 -26.01 -18.63
N SER A 278 -6.73 -26.52 -18.67
CA SER A 278 -7.72 -26.16 -19.70
C SER A 278 -8.20 -24.70 -19.67
N LEU A 279 -7.66 -23.88 -18.76
CA LEU A 279 -8.13 -22.55 -18.44
C LEU A 279 -7.08 -21.51 -18.81
N LYS A 280 -7.58 -20.32 -19.16
CA LYS A 280 -6.83 -19.29 -19.88
C LYS A 280 -6.04 -18.42 -18.94
N LEU A 281 -4.86 -17.96 -19.35
CA LEU A 281 -4.06 -17.00 -18.57
C LEU A 281 -4.79 -15.67 -18.38
N PHE A 282 -5.47 -15.21 -19.42
CA PHE A 282 -6.30 -14.01 -19.47
C PHE A 282 -7.73 -14.38 -19.87
N GLU A 283 -8.71 -13.90 -19.12
CA GLU A 283 -10.13 -13.95 -19.49
C GLU A 283 -10.65 -12.51 -19.51
N ILE A 284 -10.87 -11.98 -20.72
CA ILE A 284 -11.12 -10.55 -20.96
C ILE A 284 -12.52 -10.37 -21.50
N HIS A 285 -13.41 -9.98 -20.61
CA HIS A 285 -14.81 -9.66 -20.82
C HIS A 285 -15.01 -8.15 -20.77
N THR A 286 -14.15 -7.41 -21.47
CA THR A 286 -14.20 -5.95 -21.54
C THR A 286 -14.44 -5.46 -22.95
N LYS A 287 -14.84 -4.19 -23.09
CA LYS A 287 -15.01 -3.55 -24.40
C LYS A 287 -13.68 -3.48 -25.17
N LYS A 288 -12.60 -3.12 -24.48
CA LYS A 288 -11.26 -2.98 -25.06
C LYS A 288 -10.17 -3.03 -23.99
N THR A 289 -9.20 -3.91 -24.18
CA THR A 289 -8.01 -4.04 -23.34
C THR A 289 -6.77 -3.87 -24.20
N HIS A 290 -5.90 -2.94 -23.82
CA HIS A 290 -4.60 -2.72 -24.45
C HIS A 290 -3.53 -3.42 -23.64
N ILE A 291 -2.89 -4.44 -24.22
CA ILE A 291 -1.78 -5.17 -23.63
C ILE A 291 -0.52 -4.77 -24.39
N SER A 292 0.44 -4.11 -23.76
CA SER A 292 1.59 -3.53 -24.48
C SER A 292 2.92 -3.75 -23.79
N ASN A 293 3.98 -3.94 -24.58
CA ASN A 293 5.35 -4.10 -24.09
C ASN A 293 5.47 -5.17 -22.99
N CYS A 294 4.68 -6.24 -23.07
CA CYS A 294 4.67 -7.32 -22.09
C CYS A 294 5.55 -8.48 -22.55
N VAL A 295 6.14 -9.19 -21.60
CA VAL A 295 6.79 -10.48 -21.84
C VAL A 295 5.92 -11.58 -21.24
N ILE A 296 5.68 -12.60 -22.04
CA ILE A 296 4.76 -13.68 -21.70
C ILE A 296 5.48 -15.00 -21.95
N GLN A 297 5.60 -15.79 -20.89
CA GLN A 297 6.47 -16.96 -20.79
C GLN A 297 5.72 -18.21 -20.34
N ASN A 298 6.28 -19.35 -20.71
CA ASN A 298 5.87 -20.73 -20.54
C ASN A 298 4.48 -21.06 -21.10
N ILE A 299 4.15 -20.54 -22.30
CA ILE A 299 2.85 -20.83 -22.94
C ILE A 299 2.96 -22.00 -23.91
N VAL A 300 2.04 -22.97 -23.79
CA VAL A 300 1.98 -24.11 -24.72
C VAL A 300 1.19 -23.79 -25.99
N ASN A 301 0.05 -23.08 -25.86
CA ASN A 301 -0.84 -22.73 -26.98
C ASN A 301 -1.48 -21.34 -26.76
N ILE A 302 -1.72 -20.58 -27.83
CA ILE A 302 -2.46 -19.31 -27.78
C ILE A 302 -3.89 -19.49 -27.25
N ASN A 303 -4.50 -20.64 -27.51
CA ASN A 303 -5.79 -20.98 -26.93
C ASN A 303 -5.69 -21.04 -25.40
N GLU A 304 -4.56 -21.34 -24.79
CA GLU A 304 -4.40 -21.30 -23.32
C GLU A 304 -4.08 -19.89 -22.83
N LEU A 305 -3.71 -18.96 -23.73
CA LEU A 305 -3.36 -17.61 -23.35
C LEU A 305 -4.57 -16.78 -22.98
N VAL A 306 -5.53 -16.66 -23.89
CA VAL A 306 -6.56 -15.63 -23.77
C VAL A 306 -7.92 -16.14 -24.23
N GLU A 307 -8.94 -15.85 -23.44
CA GLU A 307 -10.34 -15.89 -23.85
C GLU A 307 -10.90 -14.47 -23.91
N MET A 308 -11.60 -14.21 -25.01
CA MET A 308 -12.16 -12.90 -25.32
C MET A 308 -13.61 -13.10 -25.76
N ILE A 309 -14.53 -12.31 -25.20
CA ILE A 309 -15.93 -12.31 -25.67
C ILE A 309 -16.01 -11.85 -27.13
N THR A 310 -15.16 -10.91 -27.52
CA THR A 310 -15.07 -10.45 -28.91
C THR A 310 -13.62 -10.39 -29.39
N PRO A 311 -13.34 -10.65 -30.67
CA PRO A 311 -11.97 -10.57 -31.22
C PRO A 311 -11.30 -9.19 -31.09
N LYS A 312 -12.07 -8.15 -30.74
CA LYS A 312 -11.59 -6.77 -30.53
C LYS A 312 -11.45 -6.41 -29.05
N ALA A 313 -11.80 -7.33 -28.14
CA ALA A 313 -11.75 -7.09 -26.70
C ALA A 313 -10.33 -6.93 -26.17
N ALA A 314 -9.31 -7.50 -26.84
CA ALA A 314 -7.91 -7.28 -26.48
C ALA A 314 -7.02 -7.01 -27.70
N VAL A 315 -6.03 -6.14 -27.52
CA VAL A 315 -4.99 -5.85 -28.51
C VAL A 315 -3.62 -5.91 -27.83
N PHE A 316 -2.78 -6.83 -28.29
CA PHE A 316 -1.39 -7.01 -27.91
C PHE A 316 -0.49 -6.15 -28.82
N VAL A 317 0.37 -5.31 -28.24
CA VAL A 317 1.25 -4.40 -28.97
C VAL A 317 2.68 -4.54 -28.45
N ASN A 318 3.66 -4.76 -29.33
CA ASN A 318 5.08 -4.87 -28.96
C ASN A 318 5.34 -5.92 -27.85
N CYS A 319 4.55 -6.99 -27.79
CA CYS A 319 4.73 -8.04 -26.77
C CYS A 319 5.71 -9.11 -27.25
N VAL A 320 6.35 -9.80 -26.30
CA VAL A 320 7.23 -10.93 -26.56
C VAL A 320 6.57 -12.18 -25.99
N PHE A 321 6.38 -13.19 -26.84
CA PHE A 321 5.82 -14.48 -26.46
C PHE A 321 6.88 -15.56 -26.59
N ASP A 322 6.90 -16.50 -25.67
CA ASP A 322 7.74 -17.68 -25.76
C ASP A 322 7.10 -18.85 -26.53
N LEU A 323 6.32 -18.50 -27.55
CA LEU A 323 5.55 -19.41 -28.39
C LEU A 323 6.03 -19.30 -29.84
N SER A 324 5.92 -20.38 -30.63
CA SER A 324 6.12 -20.31 -32.08
C SER A 324 4.97 -19.58 -32.78
N GLU A 325 5.27 -18.80 -33.82
CA GLU A 325 4.25 -18.05 -34.58
C GLU A 325 3.18 -18.97 -35.21
N SER A 326 3.57 -20.19 -35.60
CA SER A 326 2.67 -21.22 -36.14
C SER A 326 1.53 -21.58 -35.19
N LYS A 327 1.72 -21.45 -33.88
CA LYS A 327 0.70 -21.73 -32.87
C LYS A 327 -0.27 -20.56 -32.65
N ILE A 328 -0.08 -19.44 -33.35
CA ILE A 328 -0.95 -18.24 -33.28
C ILE A 328 -1.87 -18.18 -34.50
N GLY A 329 -1.34 -18.56 -35.67
CA GLY A 329 -2.02 -18.43 -36.97
C GLY A 329 -3.33 -19.21 -37.13
N SER A 330 -3.69 -20.10 -36.20
CA SER A 330 -4.94 -20.85 -36.24
C SER A 330 -6.19 -20.04 -35.84
N LEU A 331 -6.02 -18.83 -35.32
CA LEU A 331 -7.14 -17.97 -34.89
C LEU A 331 -7.27 -16.74 -35.80
N ASN A 332 -8.52 -16.32 -36.07
CA ASN A 332 -8.87 -15.05 -36.74
C ASN A 332 -8.51 -13.80 -35.89
N LEU A 333 -7.39 -13.85 -35.17
CA LEU A 333 -6.90 -12.85 -34.24
C LEU A 333 -5.68 -12.09 -34.79
N THR A 334 -5.39 -12.17 -36.08
CA THR A 334 -4.26 -11.45 -36.70
C THR A 334 -4.29 -9.95 -36.40
N ASN A 335 -5.48 -9.34 -36.27
CA ASN A 335 -5.62 -7.93 -35.88
C ASN A 335 -5.36 -7.63 -34.39
N ALA A 336 -5.35 -8.67 -33.54
CA ALA A 336 -5.12 -8.55 -32.10
C ALA A 336 -3.63 -8.46 -31.76
N PHE A 337 -2.72 -8.92 -32.62
CA PHE A 337 -1.27 -8.89 -32.34
C PHE A 337 -0.55 -7.93 -33.28
N LYS A 338 0.01 -6.84 -32.73
CA LYS A 338 0.69 -5.79 -33.49
C LYS A 338 2.15 -5.71 -33.07
N ASN A 339 3.07 -5.86 -34.01
CA ASN A 339 4.52 -5.79 -33.77
C ASN A 339 5.00 -6.72 -32.65
N CYS A 340 4.33 -7.87 -32.46
CA CYS A 340 4.71 -8.84 -31.44
C CYS A 340 5.83 -9.76 -31.96
N THR A 341 6.67 -10.26 -31.05
CA THR A 341 7.77 -11.17 -31.38
C THR A 341 7.54 -12.54 -30.74
N TYR A 342 7.95 -13.58 -31.45
CA TYR A 342 7.68 -14.98 -31.11
C TYR A 342 9.02 -15.73 -31.04
N LYS A 343 9.41 -16.17 -29.83
CA LYS A 343 10.72 -16.80 -29.59
C LYS A 343 10.56 -18.03 -28.72
N GLU A 344 10.80 -19.24 -29.23
CA GLU A 344 10.63 -20.51 -28.48
C GLU A 344 11.46 -20.61 -27.18
N LYS A 345 12.43 -19.71 -26.98
CA LYS A 345 13.13 -19.49 -25.70
C LYS A 345 13.33 -18.00 -25.49
N SER A 346 12.32 -17.32 -24.94
CA SER A 346 12.48 -15.90 -24.62
C SER A 346 13.45 -15.71 -23.47
N PRO A 347 14.37 -14.73 -23.55
CA PRO A 347 15.18 -14.35 -22.40
C PRO A 347 14.26 -13.94 -21.26
N VAL A 348 14.45 -14.54 -20.08
CA VAL A 348 13.77 -14.12 -18.86
C VAL A 348 14.10 -12.64 -18.66
N LEU A 349 13.09 -11.77 -18.73
CA LEU A 349 13.29 -10.37 -18.37
C LEU A 349 13.81 -10.38 -16.94
N ASN A 350 14.93 -9.68 -16.66
CA ASN A 350 15.49 -9.60 -15.31
C ASN A 350 14.34 -9.38 -14.34
N LYS A 351 14.10 -10.36 -13.45
CA LYS A 351 13.01 -10.33 -12.45
C LYS A 351 12.98 -8.91 -11.90
N ILE A 352 11.88 -8.19 -12.10
CA ILE A 352 11.74 -6.84 -11.55
C ILE A 352 12.04 -7.02 -10.07
N ILE A 353 13.15 -6.45 -9.61
CA ILE A 353 13.55 -6.50 -8.21
C ILE A 353 12.56 -5.58 -7.50
N SER A 354 11.34 -6.08 -7.29
CA SER A 354 10.29 -5.37 -6.57
C SER A 354 10.80 -5.12 -5.17
N LEU A 355 10.38 -3.99 -4.59
CA LEU A 355 10.68 -3.55 -3.24
C LEU A 355 11.17 -4.64 -2.31
N ASN A 356 12.41 -4.46 -1.83
CA ASN A 356 13.03 -5.12 -0.69
C ASN A 356 12.25 -6.39 -0.31
N GLU A 357 12.49 -7.51 -1.01
CA GLU A 357 12.12 -8.81 -0.45
C GLU A 357 12.60 -8.85 1.03
N LYS A 358 13.71 -8.17 1.35
CA LYS A 358 14.18 -7.84 2.71
C LYS A 358 13.15 -7.18 3.64
N PHE A 359 12.17 -6.39 3.21
CA PHE A 359 11.11 -5.85 4.07
C PHE A 359 10.09 -6.93 4.42
N CYS A 360 9.63 -7.69 3.41
CA CYS A 360 8.81 -8.88 3.65
C CYS A 360 9.56 -10.00 4.43
N PHE A 361 10.90 -10.06 4.34
CA PHE A 361 11.75 -11.03 5.04
C PHE A 361 12.16 -10.53 6.43
N ARG A 362 12.48 -9.24 6.62
CA ARG A 362 12.78 -8.64 7.94
C ARG A 362 11.63 -8.86 8.92
N THR A 363 10.39 -8.81 8.44
CA THR A 363 9.19 -9.11 9.26
C THR A 363 8.94 -10.60 9.49
N GLN A 364 9.50 -11.50 8.67
CA GLN A 364 9.47 -12.95 8.92
C GLN A 364 10.45 -13.38 10.02
N PHE A 365 11.57 -12.65 10.16
CA PHE A 365 12.67 -13.03 11.06
C PHE A 365 12.83 -12.12 12.31
N SER A 366 11.99 -11.11 12.51
CA SER A 366 12.05 -10.25 13.71
C SER A 366 11.48 -10.89 14.98
N GLU A 367 11.77 -12.18 15.24
CA GLU A 367 11.53 -12.81 16.55
C GLU A 367 12.70 -12.62 17.52
N THR A 368 13.87 -12.17 17.05
CA THR A 368 15.03 -11.88 17.91
C THR A 368 15.93 -10.85 17.25
N PHE A 369 15.77 -9.56 17.53
CA PHE A 369 16.88 -8.60 17.39
C PHE A 369 16.62 -7.36 18.25
N SER A 370 17.08 -7.42 19.50
CA SER A 370 17.53 -6.22 20.20
C SER A 370 18.86 -5.81 19.57
N PRO A 371 19.03 -4.57 19.05
CA PRO A 371 20.32 -4.20 18.49
C PRO A 371 21.25 -3.82 19.63
N THR A 372 22.26 -4.63 19.86
CA THR A 372 23.55 -4.15 20.31
C THR A 372 24.60 -5.01 19.62
N VAL A 373 25.42 -4.40 18.77
CA VAL A 373 26.88 -4.57 18.69
C VAL A 373 27.38 -4.08 17.32
N GLN A 374 28.57 -3.51 17.43
CA GLN A 374 29.37 -2.71 16.53
C GLN A 374 29.87 -3.46 15.29
N TYR A 375 30.06 -2.72 14.21
CA TYR A 375 30.81 -3.15 13.04
C TYR A 375 32.31 -3.20 13.36
N THR A 376 32.95 -4.34 13.11
CA THR A 376 34.37 -4.41 12.73
C THR A 376 34.44 -4.91 11.30
N ALA A 377 35.05 -4.09 10.45
CA ALA A 377 35.35 -4.43 9.07
C ALA A 377 36.53 -5.43 9.04
N ASN A 378 36.41 -6.48 8.23
CA ASN A 378 37.56 -7.14 7.65
C ASN A 378 37.45 -7.02 6.13
N SER A 379 38.51 -6.43 5.58
CA SER A 379 38.88 -6.40 4.19
C SER A 379 39.26 -7.80 3.72
N ASP A 380 38.83 -8.13 2.52
CA ASP A 380 39.59 -8.81 1.47
C ASP A 380 38.65 -9.73 0.69
N GLU A 381 38.26 -9.29 -0.51
CA GLU A 381 38.33 -10.15 -1.69
C GLU A 381 38.18 -9.29 -2.96
N ASN A 382 39.19 -9.41 -3.80
CA ASN A 382 39.37 -8.72 -5.06
C ASN A 382 38.37 -9.24 -6.10
N PHE A 383 37.63 -8.34 -6.74
CA PHE A 383 36.97 -8.63 -8.01
C PHE A 383 37.41 -7.62 -9.08
N VAL A 384 38.06 -8.15 -10.11
CA VAL A 384 38.54 -7.43 -11.29
C VAL A 384 37.35 -7.09 -12.18
N ALA A 385 37.09 -5.80 -12.37
CA ALA A 385 36.11 -5.29 -13.33
C ALA A 385 36.83 -4.79 -14.58
N GLY A 386 36.46 -5.34 -15.73
CA GLY A 386 36.87 -4.86 -17.05
C GLY A 386 36.33 -3.47 -17.35
N GLN A 387 37.19 -2.65 -17.92
CA GLN A 387 36.94 -1.27 -18.33
C GLN A 387 35.91 -1.20 -19.46
N GLN A 388 34.94 -0.29 -19.32
CA GLN A 388 34.32 0.36 -20.46
C GLN A 388 34.16 1.85 -20.14
N GLU A 389 34.72 2.66 -21.03
CA GLU A 389 34.89 4.10 -20.92
C GLU A 389 33.54 4.82 -20.82
N LEU A 390 33.38 5.64 -19.77
CA LEU A 390 32.33 6.65 -19.71
C LEU A 390 32.99 8.02 -19.52
N SER A 391 32.72 8.89 -20.48
CA SER A 391 33.16 10.27 -20.58
C SER A 391 32.86 11.09 -19.32
N SER A 392 33.87 11.84 -18.90
CA SER A 392 33.87 12.81 -17.82
C SER A 392 32.92 13.99 -18.06
N GLU A 393 32.08 14.31 -17.08
CA GLU A 393 31.70 15.71 -16.78
C GLU A 393 31.20 15.86 -15.31
N THR A 394 32.09 16.44 -14.50
CA THR A 394 31.89 17.45 -13.45
C THR A 394 30.86 17.29 -12.31
N ALA A 395 31.43 17.11 -11.10
CA ALA A 395 31.12 17.75 -9.82
C ALA A 395 29.74 17.49 -9.15
N THR A 396 29.76 16.53 -8.23
CA THR A 396 28.76 16.36 -7.17
C THR A 396 28.63 17.61 -6.28
N LYS A 397 27.53 18.35 -6.43
CA LYS A 397 26.99 19.22 -5.37
C LYS A 397 26.42 18.35 -4.27
N ALA A 398 27.03 18.40 -3.09
CA ALA A 398 26.46 17.83 -1.86
C ALA A 398 25.06 18.42 -1.61
N LEU A 399 24.04 17.55 -1.56
CA LEU A 399 22.71 17.91 -1.10
C LEU A 399 22.77 18.21 0.41
N TYR A 400 22.85 19.49 0.76
CA TYR A 400 22.45 19.94 2.09
C TYR A 400 20.92 19.95 2.19
N PRO A 401 20.33 19.44 3.28
CA PRO A 401 18.89 19.49 3.47
C PRO A 401 18.43 20.96 3.54
N LYS A 402 17.59 21.35 2.58
CA LYS A 402 16.92 22.64 2.58
C LYS A 402 16.08 22.76 3.85
N THR A 403 16.28 23.88 4.56
CA THR A 403 15.47 24.49 5.62
C THR A 403 15.72 24.05 7.07
N LEU A 404 16.93 24.28 7.58
CA LEU A 404 17.08 24.80 8.94
C LEU A 404 17.07 26.33 8.87
N ARG A 405 16.12 26.99 9.55
CA ARG A 405 16.13 28.46 9.67
C ARG A 405 17.42 28.86 10.38
N ILE A 406 18.02 30.01 10.03
CA ILE A 406 19.32 30.48 10.57
C ILE A 406 19.42 30.30 12.10
N ARG A 407 18.32 30.59 12.84
CA ARG A 407 18.25 30.39 14.30
C ARG A 407 18.45 28.94 14.76
N GLN A 408 17.97 27.96 14.01
CA GLN A 408 18.14 26.53 14.33
C GLN A 408 19.57 26.06 14.03
N TYR A 409 20.22 26.65 13.02
CA TYR A 409 21.63 26.38 12.72
C TYR A 409 22.54 26.96 13.82
N SER A 410 22.25 28.19 14.28
CA SER A 410 22.96 28.80 15.41
C SER A 410 22.78 27.99 16.70
N LEU A 411 21.58 27.47 16.96
CA LEU A 411 21.32 26.61 18.12
C LEU A 411 22.07 25.28 18.03
N PHE A 412 22.10 24.67 16.84
CA PHE A 412 22.84 23.43 16.62
C PHE A 412 24.34 23.63 16.83
N ILE A 413 24.93 24.70 16.29
CA ILE A 413 26.34 25.05 16.51
C ILE A 413 26.60 25.33 17.99
N ALA A 414 25.73 26.08 18.66
CA ALA A 414 25.87 26.38 20.09
C ALA A 414 25.82 25.11 20.95
N CYS A 415 24.96 24.15 20.64
CA CYS A 415 24.91 22.86 21.34
C CYS A 415 26.12 21.98 21.01
N ALA A 416 26.51 21.89 19.74
CA ALA A 416 27.61 21.05 19.28
C ALA A 416 28.97 21.50 19.83
N ILE A 417 29.16 22.81 20.02
CA ILE A 417 30.40 23.37 20.57
C ILE A 417 30.30 23.55 22.09
N GLY A 418 29.15 24.02 22.59
CA GLY A 418 28.97 24.35 24.00
C GLY A 418 28.98 23.15 24.94
N ILE A 419 28.39 22.02 24.55
CA ILE A 419 28.33 20.82 25.40
C ILE A 419 29.73 20.22 25.61
N PRO A 420 30.58 20.01 24.57
CA PRO A 420 31.95 19.55 24.77
C PRO A 420 32.80 20.51 25.60
N LEU A 421 32.70 21.82 25.35
CA LEU A 421 33.43 22.84 26.11
C LEU A 421 33.06 22.84 27.60
N PHE A 422 31.77 22.68 27.91
CA PHE A 422 31.30 22.57 29.29
C PHE A 422 31.86 21.30 29.96
N TYR A 423 31.88 20.18 29.25
CA TYR A 423 32.45 18.93 29.78
C TYR A 423 33.96 19.04 30.02
N LEU A 424 34.69 19.68 29.09
CA LEU A 424 36.12 19.93 29.20
C LEU A 424 36.42 20.82 30.41
N MET A 425 35.69 21.93 30.57
CA MET A 425 35.82 22.84 31.71
C MET A 425 35.54 22.16 33.04
N LYS A 426 34.51 21.31 33.10
CA LYS A 426 34.19 20.52 34.29
C LYS A 426 35.33 19.56 34.65
N THR A 427 35.90 18.89 33.65
CA THR A 427 37.02 17.94 33.83
C THR A 427 38.29 18.65 34.29
N LEU A 428 38.62 19.79 33.69
CA LEU A 428 39.76 20.61 34.10
C LEU A 428 39.62 21.10 35.55
N ARG A 429 38.42 21.52 35.95
CA ARG A 429 38.15 21.96 37.32
C ARG A 429 38.29 20.83 38.33
N GLN A 430 37.82 19.62 37.99
CA GLN A 430 38.01 18.43 38.83
C GLN A 430 39.50 18.08 38.99
N ASN A 431 40.29 18.17 37.92
CA ASN A 431 41.73 17.91 37.96
C ASN A 431 42.51 18.96 38.76
N GLN A 432 42.07 20.22 38.79
CA GLN A 432 42.68 21.22 39.65
C GLN A 432 42.38 20.97 41.13
N LEU A 433 41.16 20.53 41.47
CA LEU A 433 40.76 20.19 42.83
C LEU A 433 41.46 18.94 43.36
N SER A 434 41.71 17.93 42.51
CA SER A 434 42.48 16.75 42.91
C SER A 434 43.96 17.10 43.19
N ARG A 435 44.55 17.99 42.38
CA ARG A 435 45.93 18.46 42.59
C ARG A 435 46.10 19.34 43.83
N SER A 436 45.11 20.19 44.16
CA SER A 436 45.18 20.99 45.39
C SER A 436 45.05 20.13 46.66
N ASN A 437 44.26 19.06 46.61
CA ASN A 437 44.16 18.11 47.72
C ASN A 437 45.43 17.26 47.91
N LEU A 438 46.15 16.94 46.83
CA LEU A 438 47.45 16.27 46.95
C LEU A 438 48.52 17.18 47.57
N ARG A 439 48.52 18.48 47.26
CA ARG A 439 49.46 19.45 47.86
C ARG A 439 49.19 19.78 49.33
N ARG A 440 48.02 19.43 49.88
CA ARG A 440 47.70 19.59 51.31
C ARG A 440 48.05 18.35 52.15
N LYS A 441 48.39 17.24 51.51
CA LYS A 441 48.73 15.97 52.19
C LYS A 441 50.23 15.67 52.24
N ASN A 442 51.04 16.47 51.55
CA ASN A 442 52.48 16.58 51.76
C ASN A 442 52.76 17.92 52.43
#